data_AF-A0A7W4HB89-F1
#
_entry.id   AF-A0A7W4HB89-F1
#
_cell.length_a   1.000
_cell.length_b   1.000
_cell.length_c   1.000
_cell.angle_alpha   90.00
_cell.angle_beta   90.00
_cell.angle_gamma   90.00
#
_symmetry.space_group_name_H-M   'P 1'
#
loop_
_entity.id
_entity.type
_entity.pdbx_description
1 polymer ?
#
loop_
_entity_poly.entity_id
_entity_poly.type
_entity_poly.pdbx_seq_one_letter_code
_entity_poly.pdbx_strand_id
1 'polypeptide(L)'
;MKLTTINQIVEAILSQNDDKAKLERSANEVTIALKMAMICESRGIEEAMDYYNKTHGPYEYLEYRTNVTKSDDISLCKNCWCMANTTYRRAG
;
A
#
# COMPACT_ATOMS: atom_id res chain seq x y z
N MET A 1 9.66 4.90 8.58
CA MET A 1 8.34 5.38 8.06
C MET A 1 7.32 4.23 8.12
N LYS A 2 6.02 4.53 8.31
CA LYS A 2 4.98 3.48 8.41
C LYS A 2 4.31 3.24 7.04
N LEU A 3 3.99 1.98 6.74
CA LEU A 3 3.25 1.61 5.52
C LEU A 3 1.92 2.37 5.39
N THR A 4 1.21 2.57 6.50
CA THR A 4 -0.04 3.34 6.53
C THR A 4 0.13 4.77 6.02
N THR A 5 1.30 5.38 6.23
CA THR A 5 1.61 6.73 5.72
C THR A 5 1.80 6.74 4.21
N ILE A 6 2.47 5.72 3.64
CA ILE A 6 2.61 5.58 2.19
C ILE A 6 1.23 5.43 1.54
N ASN A 7 0.36 4.58 2.11
CA ASN A 7 -0.99 4.36 1.59
C ASN A 7 -1.79 5.67 1.52
N GLN A 8 -1.78 6.46 2.59
CA GLN A 8 -2.49 7.74 2.63
C GLN A 8 -1.98 8.73 1.57
N ILE A 9 -0.66 8.77 1.33
CA ILE A 9 -0.07 9.62 0.28
C ILE A 9 -0.50 9.14 -1.11
N VAL A 10 -0.41 7.84 -1.37
CA VAL A 10 -0.83 7.23 -2.65
C VAL A 10 -2.31 7.50 -2.92
N GLU A 11 -3.17 7.30 -1.92
CA GLU A 11 -4.61 7.58 -2.04
C GLU A 11 -4.88 9.06 -2.28
N ALA A 12 -4.18 9.96 -1.59
CA ALA A 12 -4.30 11.39 -1.80
C ALA A 12 -3.92 11.79 -3.24
N ILE A 13 -2.84 11.23 -3.80
CA ILE A 13 -2.45 11.44 -5.21
C ILE A 13 -3.55 10.95 -6.15
N LEU A 14 -4.02 9.71 -5.96
CA LEU A 14 -5.04 9.10 -6.82
C LEU A 14 -6.41 9.78 -6.72
N SER A 15 -6.67 10.56 -5.66
CA SER A 15 -7.92 11.30 -5.44
C SER A 15 -7.96 12.68 -6.10
N GLN A 16 -6.85 13.13 -6.70
CA GLN A 16 -6.79 14.44 -7.36
C GLN A 16 -7.66 14.48 -8.62
N ASN A 17 -8.12 15.68 -8.99
CA ASN A 17 -8.88 15.89 -10.22
C ASN A 17 -7.92 16.24 -11.37
N ASP A 18 -7.26 15.22 -11.93
CA ASP A 18 -6.33 15.31 -13.06
C ASP A 18 -6.46 14.04 -13.93
N ASP A 19 -5.68 13.95 -15.02
CA ASP A 19 -5.63 12.77 -15.88
C ASP A 19 -5.27 11.50 -15.10
N LYS A 20 -6.10 10.47 -15.23
CA LYS A 20 -5.96 9.23 -14.46
C LYS A 20 -4.62 8.53 -14.73
N ALA A 21 -4.17 8.45 -15.98
CA ALA A 21 -2.93 7.75 -16.31
C ALA A 21 -1.71 8.50 -15.75
N LYS A 22 -1.76 9.83 -15.74
CA LYS A 22 -0.77 10.68 -15.07
C LYS A 22 -0.75 10.45 -13.56
N LEU A 23 -1.92 10.42 -12.90
CA LEU A 23 -2.03 10.17 -11.46
C LEU A 23 -1.53 8.77 -11.07
N GLU A 24 -1.85 7.74 -11.85
CA GLU A 24 -1.36 6.37 -11.62
C GLU A 24 0.16 6.29 -11.76
N ARG A 25 0.75 6.96 -12.76
CA ARG A 25 2.22 7.06 -12.90
C ARG A 25 2.84 7.78 -11.72
N SER A 26 2.32 8.93 -11.31
CA SER A 26 2.84 9.69 -10.17
C SER A 26 2.71 8.91 -8.86
N ALA A 27 1.59 8.22 -8.64
CA ALA A 27 1.42 7.34 -7.48
C ALA A 27 2.46 6.21 -7.46
N ASN A 28 2.79 5.65 -8.62
CA ASN A 28 3.81 4.62 -8.76
C ASN A 28 5.22 5.15 -8.45
N GLU A 29 5.61 6.28 -9.03
CA GLU A 29 6.92 6.92 -8.79
C GLU A 29 7.10 7.28 -7.31
N VAL A 30 6.07 7.87 -6.69
CA VAL A 30 6.08 8.20 -5.26
C VAL A 30 6.15 6.94 -4.40
N THR A 31 5.47 5.87 -4.78
CA THR A 31 5.55 4.59 -4.06
C THR A 31 6.96 4.03 -4.03
N ILE A 32 7.66 4.04 -5.17
CA ILE A 32 9.04 3.56 -5.29
C ILE A 32 9.96 4.41 -4.41
N ALA A 33 9.87 5.73 -4.49
CA ALA A 33 10.71 6.63 -3.70
C ALA A 33 10.49 6.48 -2.18
N LEU A 34 9.23 6.35 -1.74
CA LEU A 34 8.91 6.18 -0.32
C LEU A 34 9.33 4.80 0.19
N LYS A 35 9.18 3.74 -0.61
CA LYS A 35 9.72 2.40 -0.31
C LYS A 35 11.24 2.42 -0.17
N MET A 36 11.92 3.07 -1.10
CA MET A 36 13.37 3.25 -1.07
C MET A 36 13.81 3.96 0.21
N ALA A 37 13.14 5.05 0.60
CA ALA A 37 13.42 5.75 1.85
C ALA A 37 13.18 4.86 3.08
N MET A 38 12.10 4.08 3.10
CA MET A 38 11.83 3.10 4.16
C MET A 38 12.92 2.03 4.28
N ILE A 39 13.39 1.50 3.16
CA ILE A 39 14.49 0.52 3.13
C ILE A 39 15.77 1.19 3.63
N CYS A 40 16.07 2.42 3.19
CA CYS A 40 17.24 3.15 3.63
C CYS A 40 17.26 3.34 5.16
N GLU A 41 16.12 3.70 5.76
CA GLU A 41 15.99 3.87 7.21
C GLU A 41 16.19 2.57 7.99
N SER A 42 15.76 1.43 7.43
CA SER A 42 15.73 0.14 8.14
C SER A 42 16.93 -0.76 7.88
N ARG A 43 17.56 -0.62 6.70
CA ARG A 43 18.58 -1.53 6.18
C ARG A 43 19.79 -0.84 5.55
N GLY A 44 19.74 0.48 5.38
CA GLY A 44 20.85 1.27 4.84
C GLY A 44 20.77 1.55 3.34
N ILE A 45 21.65 2.43 2.88
CA ILE A 45 21.62 3.02 1.54
C ILE A 45 21.89 2.01 0.42
N GLU A 46 22.70 0.98 0.67
CA GLU A 46 23.04 -0.03 -0.34
C GLU A 46 21.81 -0.85 -0.74
N GLU A 47 21.05 -1.36 0.23
CA GLU A 47 19.80 -2.08 -0.03
C GLU A 47 18.74 -1.17 -0.66
N ALA A 48 18.71 0.11 -0.28
CA ALA A 48 17.79 1.07 -0.87
C ALA A 48 18.08 1.31 -2.36
N MET A 49 19.35 1.46 -2.72
CA MET A 49 19.78 1.61 -4.11
C MET A 49 19.60 0.32 -4.92
N ASP A 50 19.83 -0.84 -4.32
CA ASP A 50 19.52 -2.14 -4.96
C ASP A 50 18.03 -2.27 -5.26
N TYR A 51 17.16 -1.89 -4.32
CA TYR A 51 15.72 -1.85 -4.57
C TYR A 51 15.34 -0.91 -5.71
N TYR A 52 15.84 0.34 -5.69
CA TYR A 52 15.52 1.36 -6.70
C TYR A 52 16.00 1.02 -8.12
N ASN A 53 17.12 0.30 -8.24
CA ASN A 53 17.69 -0.07 -9.54
C ASN A 53 17.01 -1.29 -10.17
N LYS A 54 16.07 -1.95 -9.49
CA LYS A 54 15.33 -3.08 -10.04
C LYS A 54 14.29 -2.62 -11.06
N THR A 55 13.83 -3.57 -11.88
CA THR A 55 12.69 -3.33 -12.77
C THR A 55 11.42 -3.18 -11.94
N HIS A 56 10.87 -1.97 -11.92
CA HIS A 56 9.60 -1.67 -11.26
C HIS A 56 8.41 -1.83 -12.22
N GLY A 57 7.30 -2.36 -11.70
CA GLY A 57 6.05 -2.46 -12.45
C GLY A 57 5.31 -1.10 -12.50
N PRO A 58 4.38 -0.90 -13.44
CA PRO A 58 3.60 0.33 -13.54
C PRO A 58 2.58 0.53 -12.39
N TYR A 59 2.36 -0.49 -11.56
CA TYR A 59 1.30 -0.52 -10.55
C TYR A 59 1.78 -0.98 -9.16
N GLU A 60 3.03 -0.71 -8.76
CA GLU A 60 3.53 -1.06 -7.42
C GLU A 60 2.75 -0.40 -6.30
N TYR A 61 2.12 0.75 -6.56
CA TYR A 61 1.22 1.40 -5.61
C TYR A 61 0.00 0.52 -5.26
N LEU A 62 -0.36 -0.47 -6.09
CA LEU A 62 -1.45 -1.41 -5.80
C LEU A 62 -1.08 -2.44 -4.73
N GLU A 63 0.21 -2.73 -4.50
CA GLU A 63 0.62 -3.56 -3.36
C GLU A 63 0.22 -2.95 -2.01
N TYR A 64 -0.06 -1.64 -2.02
CA TYR A 64 -0.39 -0.83 -0.86
C TYR A 64 -1.86 -0.41 -0.79
N ARG A 65 -2.62 -0.52 -1.90
CA ARG A 65 -4.08 -0.54 -1.85
C ARG A 65 -4.50 -1.88 -1.25
N THR A 66 -4.77 -1.85 0.04
CA THR A 66 -5.33 -2.96 0.84
C THR A 66 -6.21 -3.92 0.02
N ASN A 67 -5.79 -5.20 0.02
CA ASN A 67 -6.45 -6.42 -0.55
C ASN A 67 -5.86 -7.03 -1.82
N VAL A 68 -4.53 -7.20 -1.89
CA VAL A 68 -4.04 -8.55 -2.24
C VAL A 68 -3.83 -9.26 -0.92
N THR A 69 -4.85 -9.98 -0.47
CA THR A 69 -4.72 -11.04 0.52
C THR A 69 -3.61 -11.98 0.07
N LYS A 70 -2.38 -11.79 0.56
CA LYS A 70 -1.56 -12.96 0.88
C LYS A 70 -2.29 -13.62 2.03
N SER A 71 -2.89 -14.75 1.71
CA SER A 71 -3.81 -15.56 2.49
C SER A 71 -3.20 -16.15 3.78
N ASP A 72 -2.15 -15.58 4.37
CA ASP A 72 -1.44 -16.24 5.47
C ASP A 72 -1.19 -15.41 6.73
N ASP A 73 -1.59 -14.12 6.80
CA ASP A 73 -1.46 -13.35 8.04
C ASP A 73 -2.80 -13.07 8.73
N ILE A 74 -3.39 -14.15 9.24
CA ILE A 74 -4.41 -14.12 10.31
C ILE A 74 -3.72 -13.69 11.63
N SER A 75 -3.29 -12.44 11.73
CA SER A 75 -2.80 -11.92 13.02
C SER A 75 -3.12 -10.46 13.33
N LEU A 76 -3.56 -9.67 12.35
CA LEU A 76 -3.91 -8.26 12.59
C LEU A 76 -5.37 -8.03 13.06
N CYS A 77 -6.15 -9.10 13.24
CA CYS A 77 -7.52 -9.01 13.74
C CYS A 77 -7.65 -9.30 15.25
N LYS A 78 -6.65 -8.94 16.07
CA LYS A 78 -6.76 -9.12 17.52
C LYS A 78 -7.41 -7.96 18.27
N ASN A 79 -7.55 -6.77 17.68
CA ASN A 79 -8.14 -5.60 18.38
C ASN A 79 -9.01 -4.65 17.52
N CYS A 80 -9.39 -5.00 16.28
CA CYS A 80 -10.26 -4.14 15.48
C CYS A 80 -11.71 -4.59 15.57
N TRP A 81 -12.51 -3.81 16.29
CA TRP A 81 -13.96 -3.92 16.41
C TRP A 81 -14.62 -3.37 15.13
N CYS A 82 -14.33 -3.98 13.98
CA CYS A 82 -14.81 -3.50 12.69
C CYS A 82 -15.52 -4.63 11.94
N MET A 83 -16.81 -4.39 11.69
CA MET A 83 -17.77 -5.20 10.93
C MET A 83 -18.55 -6.28 11.70
N ALA A 84 -19.20 -5.90 12.79
CA ALA A 84 -20.49 -6.51 13.16
C ALA A 84 -21.63 -5.83 12.40
N ASN A 85 -21.86 -6.22 11.15
CA ASN A 85 -23.21 -6.31 10.59
C ASN A 85 -23.16 -6.95 9.20
N THR A 86 -23.24 -8.27 9.17
CA THR A 86 -24.16 -9.03 8.30
C THR A 86 -24.04 -10.50 8.68
N THR A 87 -24.79 -10.92 9.71
CA THR A 87 -25.11 -12.33 9.88
C THR A 87 -26.56 -12.58 9.44
N TYR A 88 -26.61 -13.55 8.56
CA TYR A 88 -27.75 -14.17 7.90
C TYR A 88 -28.75 -14.80 8.89
N ARG A 89 -30.03 -14.77 8.52
CA ARG A 89 -31.17 -15.64 8.94
C ARG A 89 -31.52 -15.77 10.43
N ARG A 90 -32.71 -15.29 10.78
CA ARG A 90 -33.51 -15.77 11.91
C ARG A 90 -34.48 -16.84 11.39
N ALA A 91 -34.27 -18.08 11.80
CA ALA A 91 -35.31 -19.10 11.78
C ALA A 91 -36.29 -18.81 12.94
N GLY A 92 -37.58 -18.81 12.62
CA GLY A 92 -38.72 -18.71 13.52
C GLY A 92 -39.95 -19.10 12.73
#